data_AF-A0A5C5A4L2-F1
#
_entry.id   AF-A0A5C5A4L2-F1
#
_cell.length_a   1.000
_cell.length_b   1.000
_cell.length_c   1.000
_cell.angle_alpha   90.00
_cell.angle_beta   90.00
_cell.angle_gamma   90.00
#
_symmetry.space_group_name_H-M   'P 1'
#
loop_
_entity.id
_entity.type
_entity.pdbx_description
1 polymer ?
#
loop_
_entity_poly.entity_id
_entity_poly.type
_entity_poly.pdbx_seq_one_letter_code
_entity_poly.pdbx_strand_id
1 'polypeptide(L)'
;MGCTEFKKLWEKYENGTLTHDEQEQLESHIETCEECEVYLDELLSKSEPIKKRLPPQNLKVPFWKIKWKQRWQTVSFVLAVCIAIYFVGHFSSSLYFYNMKKLAEVNEIPALALEATIPNSRSTGGSTKIKPFFRTENEMNLVKTVGKKEVPIGTVTTRSFLSSVTDTNQSWANKLYSKKLSFVHPKIKQDEHLKEISKKVWDTLGKIHEGTVAEVAISFDKPYTLQEVESILYSAFEAQEMPPTPIWYALDTGQERIDEEDFILHGREIIGFPEHINLPDNEAKRPKTKEDEVIEMMRILSEHKETVSKTTQTSEKELNLDKRYEYIKENGVKVYGIVITGPSKELLKLQNSPHVRYATLGDIEVWNWFNQ
;
A
#
# COMPACT_ATOMS: atom_id res chain seq x y z
N MET A 1 40.06 -70.79 18.45
CA MET A 1 39.00 -71.78 18.22
C MET A 1 39.18 -72.28 16.79
N GLY A 2 39.14 -73.58 16.57
CA GLY A 2 39.46 -74.15 15.25
C GLY A 2 38.25 -74.10 14.31
N CYS A 3 38.50 -73.96 13.01
CA CYS A 3 37.49 -73.92 11.94
C CYS A 3 36.51 -75.12 11.98
N THR A 4 36.91 -76.22 12.63
CA THR A 4 36.11 -77.44 12.79
C THR A 4 34.85 -77.26 13.64
N GLU A 5 34.83 -76.33 14.60
CA GLU A 5 33.65 -76.06 15.44
C GLU A 5 32.56 -75.30 14.66
N PHE A 6 32.96 -74.49 13.66
CA PHE A 6 32.06 -73.68 12.84
C PHE A 6 31.45 -74.45 11.65
N LYS A 7 31.87 -75.68 11.40
CA LYS A 7 31.30 -76.52 10.33
C LYS A 7 29.79 -76.76 10.48
N LYS A 8 29.30 -76.89 11.72
CA LYS A 8 27.86 -76.99 12.00
C LYS A 8 27.10 -75.69 11.76
N LEU A 9 27.76 -74.54 11.94
CA LEU A 9 27.18 -73.22 11.65
C LEU A 9 27.14 -72.98 10.14
N TRP A 10 28.14 -73.44 9.39
CA TRP A 10 28.13 -73.46 7.92
C TRP A 10 26.99 -74.31 7.35
N GLU A 11 26.75 -75.52 7.89
CA GLU A 11 25.60 -76.35 7.48
C GLU A 11 24.25 -75.67 7.77
N LYS A 12 24.13 -74.95 8.89
CA LYS A 12 22.91 -74.16 9.20
C LYS A 12 22.76 -72.93 8.31
N TYR A 13 23.87 -72.29 7.93
CA TYR A 13 23.92 -71.15 7.03
C TYR A 13 23.45 -71.54 5.62
N GLU A 14 23.99 -72.62 5.08
CA GLU A 14 23.59 -73.16 3.76
C GLU A 14 22.11 -73.58 3.71
N ASN A 15 21.57 -74.08 4.82
CA ASN A 15 20.16 -74.50 4.93
C ASN A 15 19.20 -73.37 5.34
N GLY A 16 19.70 -72.16 5.64
CA GLY A 16 18.88 -70.99 6.00
C GLY A 16 18.17 -71.07 7.34
N THR A 17 18.66 -71.90 8.28
CA THR A 17 18.07 -72.12 9.61
C THR A 17 18.86 -71.46 10.74
N LEU A 18 19.75 -70.52 10.41
CA LEU A 18 20.63 -69.85 11.36
C LEU A 18 19.84 -68.83 12.21
N THR A 19 20.05 -68.82 13.52
CA THR A 19 19.48 -67.79 14.40
C THR A 19 20.35 -66.53 14.39
N HIS A 20 19.81 -65.39 14.85
CA HIS A 20 20.54 -64.12 14.86
C HIS A 20 21.84 -64.16 15.68
N ASP A 21 21.81 -64.79 16.86
CA ASP A 21 22.99 -64.91 17.72
C ASP A 21 24.05 -65.87 17.13
N GLU A 22 23.62 -66.90 16.40
CA GLU A 22 24.51 -67.83 15.68
C GLU A 22 25.13 -67.19 14.45
N GLN A 23 24.42 -66.25 13.81
CA GLN A 23 24.91 -65.45 12.70
C GLN A 23 26.04 -64.52 13.13
N GLU A 24 25.86 -63.79 14.23
CA GLU A 24 26.86 -62.85 14.74
C GLU A 24 28.16 -63.58 15.15
N GLN A 25 28.05 -64.79 15.70
CA GLN A 25 29.22 -65.63 16.00
C GLN A 25 29.96 -66.10 14.76
N LEU A 26 29.24 -66.48 13.70
CA LEU A 26 29.82 -66.92 12.44
C LEU A 26 30.51 -65.75 11.72
N GLU A 27 29.88 -64.58 11.67
CA GLU A 27 30.42 -63.35 11.07
C GLU A 27 31.71 -62.91 11.79
N SER A 28 31.70 -62.87 13.13
CA SER A 28 32.90 -62.53 13.91
C SER A 28 34.07 -63.51 13.70
N HIS A 29 33.77 -64.80 13.45
CA HIS A 29 34.82 -65.76 13.14
C HIS A 29 35.38 -65.60 11.73
N ILE A 30 34.53 -65.33 10.73
CA ILE A 30 34.94 -65.10 9.34
C ILE A 30 35.92 -63.91 9.27
N GLU A 31 35.65 -62.81 9.99
CA GLU A 31 36.54 -61.64 10.03
C GLU A 31 37.96 -61.94 10.54
N THR A 32 38.15 -63.06 11.25
CA THR A 32 39.44 -63.43 11.85
C THR A 32 40.07 -64.68 11.23
N CYS A 33 39.43 -65.30 10.23
CA CYS A 33 39.84 -66.58 9.66
C CYS A 33 39.83 -66.57 8.12
N GLU A 34 41.02 -66.52 7.53
CA GLU A 34 41.25 -66.51 6.07
C GLU A 34 40.67 -67.77 5.37
N GLU A 35 40.70 -68.94 6.02
CA GLU A 35 40.11 -70.18 5.48
C GLU A 35 38.58 -70.10 5.36
N CYS A 36 37.91 -69.47 6.34
CA CYS A 36 36.46 -69.31 6.35
C CYS A 36 36.01 -68.21 5.37
N GLU A 37 36.83 -67.19 5.16
CA GLU A 37 36.62 -66.15 4.15
C GLU A 37 36.66 -66.73 2.73
N VAL A 38 37.66 -67.57 2.43
CA VAL A 38 37.76 -68.26 1.12
C VAL A 38 36.57 -69.20 0.90
N TYR A 39 36.11 -69.90 1.95
CA TYR A 39 34.92 -70.77 1.85
C TYR A 39 33.63 -69.96 1.57
N LEU A 40 33.48 -68.78 2.20
CA LEU A 40 32.37 -67.87 1.93
C LEU A 40 32.37 -67.40 0.47
N ASP A 41 33.53 -66.98 -0.04
CA ASP A 41 33.68 -66.53 -1.42
C ASP A 41 33.41 -67.65 -2.44
N GLU A 42 33.78 -68.89 -2.13
CA GLU A 42 33.45 -70.06 -2.95
C GLU A 42 31.94 -70.35 -2.97
N LEU A 43 31.25 -70.20 -1.83
CA LEU A 43 29.79 -70.34 -1.74
C LEU A 43 29.06 -69.23 -2.52
N LEU A 44 29.52 -67.98 -2.38
CA LEU A 44 28.95 -66.82 -3.08
C LEU A 44 29.15 -66.93 -4.59
N SER A 45 30.31 -67.42 -5.04
CA SER A 45 30.61 -67.61 -6.47
C SER A 45 29.87 -68.79 -7.10
N LYS A 46 29.53 -69.85 -6.35
CA LYS A 46 28.67 -70.94 -6.82
C LYS A 46 27.18 -70.59 -6.84
N SER A 47 26.76 -69.57 -6.10
CA SER A 47 25.39 -69.06 -6.14
C SER A 47 25.16 -68.12 -7.33
N GLU A 48 24.83 -68.68 -8.49
CA GLU A 48 24.25 -67.92 -9.62
C GLU A 48 23.08 -67.02 -9.14
N PRO A 49 22.84 -65.86 -9.78
CA PRO A 49 22.15 -64.73 -9.18
C PRO A 49 20.80 -65.14 -8.63
N ILE A 50 20.66 -65.01 -7.31
CA ILE A 50 19.42 -65.20 -6.58
C ILE A 50 18.33 -64.40 -7.30
N LYS A 51 17.45 -65.09 -8.04
CA LYS A 51 16.15 -64.55 -8.44
C LYS A 51 15.53 -64.03 -7.15
N LYS A 52 15.37 -62.70 -7.05
CA LYS A 52 14.69 -62.01 -5.94
C LYS A 52 13.46 -62.82 -5.53
N ARG A 53 13.57 -63.65 -4.48
CA ARG A 53 12.42 -64.31 -3.86
C ARG A 53 11.66 -63.18 -3.19
N LEU A 54 10.52 -62.84 -3.78
CA LEU A 54 9.49 -62.04 -3.12
C LEU A 54 9.25 -62.61 -1.70
N PRO A 55 9.04 -61.76 -0.69
CA PRO A 55 8.84 -62.22 0.67
C PRO A 55 7.62 -63.16 0.76
N PRO A 56 7.59 -64.10 1.73
CA PRO A 56 6.56 -65.14 1.81
C PRO A 56 5.14 -64.56 1.84
N GLN A 57 4.25 -65.13 1.03
CA GLN A 57 2.87 -64.67 0.75
C GLN A 57 1.88 -64.75 1.94
N ASN A 58 2.32 -64.96 3.18
CA ASN A 58 1.42 -65.09 4.34
C ASN A 58 1.82 -64.23 5.56
N LEU A 59 2.30 -63.01 5.32
CA LEU A 59 2.24 -61.94 6.33
C LEU A 59 0.97 -61.11 6.09
N LYS A 60 -0.13 -61.44 6.78
CA LYS A 60 -1.32 -60.59 6.89
C LYS A 60 -1.06 -59.39 7.81
N VAL A 61 0.00 -58.62 7.55
CA VAL A 61 0.14 -57.30 8.15
C VAL A 61 -0.61 -56.33 7.22
N PRO A 62 -1.66 -55.63 7.67
CA PRO A 62 -2.46 -54.78 6.80
C PRO A 62 -1.59 -53.65 6.24
N PHE A 63 -1.09 -53.83 5.01
CA PHE A 63 -0.24 -52.88 4.26
C PHE A 63 -0.84 -51.47 4.17
N TRP A 64 -2.16 -51.35 4.36
CA TRP A 64 -2.86 -50.09 4.47
C TRP A 64 -2.34 -49.24 5.64
N LYS A 65 -2.14 -49.81 6.84
CA LYS A 65 -1.67 -49.04 8.01
C LYS A 65 -0.26 -48.50 7.82
N ILE A 66 0.63 -49.25 7.17
CA ILE A 66 2.04 -48.85 6.93
C ILE A 66 2.12 -47.80 5.82
N LYS A 67 1.43 -48.00 4.68
CA LYS A 67 1.38 -47.02 3.59
C LYS A 67 0.72 -45.71 4.03
N TRP A 68 -0.32 -45.79 4.87
CA TRP A 68 -0.94 -44.60 5.44
C TRP A 68 -0.06 -43.93 6.48
N LYS A 69 0.64 -44.67 7.34
CA LYS A 69 1.62 -44.11 8.28
C LYS A 69 2.74 -43.35 7.55
N GLN A 70 3.31 -43.94 6.49
CA GLN A 70 4.36 -43.29 5.71
C GLN A 70 3.82 -42.06 4.94
N ARG A 71 2.63 -42.15 4.35
CA ARG A 71 1.98 -40.98 3.71
C ARG A 71 1.68 -39.88 4.72
N TRP A 72 1.20 -40.21 5.93
CA TRP A 72 0.99 -39.25 7.01
C TRP A 72 2.30 -38.64 7.52
N GLN A 73 3.39 -39.42 7.58
CA GLN A 73 4.71 -38.89 7.93
C GLN A 73 5.24 -37.94 6.85
N THR A 74 5.11 -38.28 5.57
CA THR A 74 5.49 -37.39 4.47
C THR A 74 4.62 -36.13 4.44
N VAL A 75 3.30 -36.26 4.59
CA VAL A 75 2.37 -35.12 4.67
C VAL A 75 2.70 -34.25 5.89
N SER A 76 2.97 -34.85 7.06
CA SER A 76 3.36 -34.12 8.26
C SER A 76 4.70 -33.42 8.10
N PHE A 77 5.67 -34.03 7.43
CA PHE A 77 6.97 -33.41 7.14
C PHE A 77 6.81 -32.24 6.18
N VAL A 78 6.08 -32.42 5.07
CA VAL A 78 5.79 -31.34 4.12
C VAL A 78 5.03 -30.20 4.81
N LEU A 79 4.02 -30.52 5.63
CA LEU A 79 3.28 -29.54 6.40
C LEU A 79 4.18 -28.77 7.37
N ALA A 80 5.06 -29.48 8.10
CA ALA A 80 6.03 -28.86 9.00
C ALA A 80 6.99 -27.92 8.26
N VAL A 81 7.46 -28.33 7.08
CA VAL A 81 8.31 -27.50 6.20
C VAL A 81 7.53 -26.27 5.71
N CYS A 82 6.29 -26.42 5.26
CA CYS A 82 5.45 -25.30 4.84
C CYS A 82 5.21 -24.30 5.99
N ILE A 83 4.95 -24.80 7.20
CA ILE A 83 4.80 -23.99 8.41
C ILE A 83 6.11 -23.25 8.72
N ALA A 84 7.25 -23.94 8.66
CA ALA A 84 8.56 -23.32 8.88
C ALA A 84 8.84 -22.20 7.86
N ILE A 85 8.57 -22.45 6.57
CA ILE A 85 8.72 -21.44 5.50
C ILE A 85 7.80 -20.24 5.75
N TYR A 86 6.56 -20.47 6.20
CA TYR A 86 5.62 -19.40 6.54
C TYR A 86 6.14 -18.53 7.69
N PHE A 87 6.64 -19.14 8.78
CA PHE A 87 7.22 -18.40 9.91
C PHE A 87 8.48 -17.64 9.53
N VAL A 88 9.39 -18.26 8.76
CA VAL A 88 10.58 -17.59 8.22
C VAL A 88 10.16 -16.40 7.36
N GLY A 89 9.19 -16.59 6.46
CA GLY A 89 8.66 -15.54 5.62
C GLY A 89 8.06 -14.38 6.42
N HIS A 90 7.32 -14.67 7.49
CA HIS A 90 6.77 -13.65 8.39
C HIS A 90 7.88 -12.87 9.11
N PHE A 91 8.86 -13.57 9.68
CA PHE A 91 9.98 -12.96 10.39
C PHE A 91 10.83 -12.09 9.47
N SER A 92 11.16 -12.57 8.26
CA SER A 92 11.88 -11.80 7.25
C SER A 92 11.11 -10.55 6.83
N SER A 93 9.79 -10.64 6.68
CA SER A 93 8.94 -9.48 6.35
C SER A 93 8.95 -8.46 7.48
N SER A 94 8.80 -8.92 8.73
CA SER A 94 8.85 -8.07 9.91
C SER A 94 10.18 -7.35 10.04
N LEU A 95 11.31 -8.02 9.79
CA LEU A 95 12.64 -7.40 9.79
C LEU A 95 12.80 -6.36 8.68
N TYR A 96 12.25 -6.64 7.48
CA TYR A 96 12.32 -5.70 6.36
C TYR A 96 11.57 -4.40 6.64
N PHE A 97 10.34 -4.50 7.16
CA PHE A 97 9.50 -3.34 7.48
C PHE A 97 9.76 -2.74 8.86
N TYR A 98 10.64 -3.35 9.67
CA TYR A 98 11.15 -2.71 10.90
C TYR A 98 11.92 -1.43 10.59
N ASN A 99 12.50 -1.33 9.39
CA ASN A 99 13.04 -0.07 8.90
C ASN A 99 11.90 0.92 8.63
N MET A 100 11.80 1.95 9.48
CA MET A 100 10.76 2.99 9.40
C MET A 100 10.63 3.62 8.00
N LYS A 101 11.73 3.78 7.26
CA LYS A 101 11.68 4.31 5.89
C LYS A 101 10.90 3.40 4.94
N LYS A 102 11.07 2.08 5.07
CA LYS A 102 10.35 1.11 4.24
C LYS A 102 8.88 0.99 4.61
N LEU A 103 8.55 1.20 5.88
CA LEU A 103 7.16 1.27 6.32
C LEU A 103 6.48 2.55 5.81
N ALA A 104 7.18 3.68 5.82
CA ALA A 104 6.68 4.95 5.27
C ALA A 104 6.40 4.85 3.76
N GLU A 105 7.26 4.19 2.98
CA GLU A 105 7.07 3.98 1.54
C GLU A 105 5.73 3.29 1.18
N VAL A 106 5.22 2.41 2.06
CA VAL A 106 3.97 1.66 1.84
C VAL A 106 2.77 2.21 2.60
N ASN A 107 2.97 3.18 3.49
CA ASN A 107 1.91 3.75 4.32
C ASN A 107 1.70 5.25 4.09
N GLU A 108 2.74 6.04 4.33
CA GLU A 108 2.65 7.51 4.33
C GLU A 108 2.66 8.08 2.91
N ILE A 109 3.44 7.52 1.99
CA ILE A 109 3.48 7.98 0.59
C ILE A 109 2.14 7.78 -0.13
N PRO A 110 1.48 6.60 -0.03
CA PRO A 110 0.12 6.45 -0.55
C PRO A 110 -0.88 7.46 0.03
N ALA A 111 -0.82 7.74 1.33
CA ALA A 111 -1.69 8.74 1.96
C ALA A 111 -1.42 10.14 1.39
N LEU A 112 -0.15 10.55 1.33
CA LEU A 112 0.29 11.82 0.77
C LEU A 112 -0.16 12.00 -0.70
N ALA A 113 -0.08 10.93 -1.50
CA ALA A 113 -0.55 10.92 -2.88
C ALA A 113 -2.05 11.16 -3.00
N LEU A 114 -2.86 10.58 -2.10
CA LEU A 114 -4.31 10.77 -2.08
C LEU A 114 -4.66 12.21 -1.64
N GLU A 115 -4.02 12.71 -0.58
CA GLU A 115 -4.22 14.08 -0.09
C GLU A 115 -3.82 15.15 -1.13
N ALA A 116 -2.77 14.87 -1.92
CA ALA A 116 -2.30 15.76 -2.98
C ALA A 116 -3.19 15.75 -4.23
N THR A 117 -3.90 14.66 -4.52
CA THR A 117 -4.68 14.50 -5.77
C THR A 117 -6.19 14.62 -5.58
N ILE A 118 -6.68 14.49 -4.35
CA ILE A 118 -8.10 14.57 -4.02
C ILE A 118 -8.32 15.81 -3.13
N PRO A 119 -8.98 16.87 -3.66
CA PRO A 119 -9.24 18.08 -2.90
C PRO A 119 -10.00 17.82 -1.59
N ASN A 120 -9.62 18.55 -0.53
CA ASN A 120 -10.15 18.40 0.83
C ASN A 120 -10.22 16.94 1.30
N SER A 121 -9.22 16.12 0.97
CA SER A 121 -9.08 14.80 1.56
C SER A 121 -7.93 14.81 2.56
N ARG A 122 -8.14 14.13 3.68
CA ARG A 122 -7.14 13.89 4.71
C ARG A 122 -7.21 12.44 5.14
N SER A 123 -6.06 11.81 5.28
CA SER A 123 -5.92 10.50 5.90
C SER A 123 -5.89 10.66 7.42
N THR A 124 -6.82 10.02 8.12
CA THR A 124 -6.79 9.92 9.59
C THR A 124 -6.00 8.70 10.07
N GLY A 125 -5.18 8.13 9.19
CA GLY A 125 -4.50 6.87 9.40
C GLY A 125 -5.43 5.66 9.25
N GLY A 126 -4.95 4.51 9.73
CA GLY A 126 -5.68 3.25 9.69
C GLY A 126 -4.79 2.11 10.11
N SER A 127 -4.82 0.99 9.40
CA SER A 127 -4.09 -0.22 9.80
C SER A 127 -3.14 -0.72 8.72
N THR A 128 -1.88 -0.95 9.10
CA THR A 128 -0.89 -1.59 8.23
C THR A 128 -0.61 -2.99 8.73
N LYS A 129 -1.01 -4.00 7.96
CA LYS A 129 -0.78 -5.41 8.28
C LYS A 129 0.39 -5.94 7.47
N ILE A 130 1.49 -6.25 8.14
CA ILE A 130 2.61 -6.97 7.54
C ILE A 130 2.19 -8.43 7.36
N LYS A 131 2.32 -8.95 6.14
CA LYS A 131 2.04 -10.33 5.76
C LYS A 131 3.36 -11.04 5.46
N PRO A 132 3.40 -12.39 5.51
CA PRO A 132 4.57 -13.15 5.09
C PRO A 132 4.97 -12.86 3.64
N PHE A 133 6.25 -13.10 3.34
CA PHE A 133 6.84 -12.93 2.00
C PHE A 133 6.83 -11.48 1.50
N PHE A 134 7.21 -10.55 2.38
CA PHE A 134 7.39 -9.12 2.14
C PHE A 134 6.14 -8.42 1.61
N ARG A 135 4.96 -8.88 2.02
CA ARG A 135 3.70 -8.27 1.59
C ARG A 135 3.15 -7.39 2.68
N THR A 136 2.45 -6.33 2.29
CA THR A 136 1.67 -5.52 3.23
C THR A 136 0.27 -5.30 2.70
N GLU A 137 -0.64 -5.09 3.64
CA GLU A 137 -2.00 -4.64 3.38
C GLU A 137 -2.21 -3.41 4.26
N ASN A 138 -2.25 -2.24 3.63
CA ASN A 138 -2.45 -0.96 4.29
C ASN A 138 -3.86 -0.46 4.04
N GLU A 139 -4.56 -0.07 5.10
CA GLU A 139 -5.90 0.47 5.07
C GLU A 139 -5.86 1.91 5.57
N MET A 140 -6.27 2.85 4.72
CA MET A 140 -6.29 4.28 4.99
C MET A 140 -7.73 4.76 5.07
N ASN A 141 -8.11 5.38 6.18
CA ASN A 141 -9.40 6.04 6.33
C ASN A 141 -9.28 7.47 5.87
N LEU A 142 -10.12 7.86 4.91
CA LEU A 142 -10.15 9.21 4.39
C LEU A 142 -11.36 9.97 4.94
N VAL A 143 -11.08 11.18 5.40
CA VAL A 143 -12.09 12.16 5.82
C VAL A 143 -11.91 13.45 5.04
N LYS A 144 -12.93 14.29 5.10
CA LYS A 144 -12.88 15.67 4.66
C LYS A 144 -13.34 16.60 5.76
N THR A 145 -12.95 17.87 5.68
CA THR A 145 -13.37 18.86 6.68
C THR A 145 -14.43 19.78 6.10
N VAL A 146 -15.62 19.82 6.72
CA VAL A 146 -16.66 20.81 6.43
C VAL A 146 -16.97 21.51 7.74
N GLY A 147 -16.59 22.78 7.83
CA GLY A 147 -16.63 23.51 9.07
C GLY A 147 -15.53 23.07 10.03
N LYS A 148 -15.94 22.68 11.25
CA LYS A 148 -15.05 22.02 12.22
C LYS A 148 -15.26 20.50 12.33
N LYS A 149 -16.13 19.93 11.49
CA LYS A 149 -16.46 18.51 11.51
C LYS A 149 -15.68 17.77 10.43
N GLU A 150 -15.06 16.67 10.83
CA GLU A 150 -14.52 15.67 9.91
C GLU A 150 -15.65 14.73 9.46
N VAL A 151 -15.85 14.62 8.15
CA VAL A 151 -16.87 13.78 7.52
C VAL A 151 -16.16 12.64 6.78
N PRO A 152 -16.49 11.36 7.07
CA PRO A 152 -15.85 10.22 6.40
C PRO A 152 -16.26 10.16 4.93
N ILE A 153 -15.29 10.01 4.04
CA ILE A 153 -15.50 9.98 2.57
C ILE A 153 -15.26 8.59 1.98
N GLY A 154 -14.47 7.75 2.65
CA GLY A 154 -14.24 6.37 2.24
C GLY A 154 -12.98 5.78 2.83
N THR A 155 -12.69 4.55 2.41
CA THR A 155 -11.47 3.83 2.78
C THR A 155 -10.72 3.40 1.53
N VAL A 156 -9.39 3.50 1.59
CA VAL A 156 -8.51 3.03 0.51
C VAL A 156 -7.60 1.96 1.07
N THR A 157 -7.63 0.78 0.45
CA THR A 157 -6.77 -0.34 0.82
C THR A 157 -5.74 -0.56 -0.26
N THR A 158 -4.46 -0.47 0.09
CA THR A 158 -3.35 -0.80 -0.80
C THR A 158 -2.69 -2.11 -0.39
N ARG A 159 -2.27 -2.88 -1.38
CA ARG A 159 -1.44 -4.07 -1.18
C ARG A 159 -0.09 -3.84 -1.81
N SER A 160 0.97 -4.15 -1.08
CA SER A 160 2.34 -3.97 -1.55
C SER A 160 3.12 -5.27 -1.53
N PHE A 161 4.12 -5.34 -2.41
CA PHE A 161 5.20 -6.32 -2.34
C PHE A 161 6.51 -5.57 -2.21
N LEU A 162 7.30 -5.90 -1.18
CA LEU A 162 8.39 -5.07 -0.69
C LEU A 162 7.86 -3.65 -0.47
N SER A 163 8.49 -2.65 -1.09
CA SER A 163 8.11 -1.25 -0.91
C SER A 163 7.29 -0.67 -2.07
N SER A 164 6.84 -1.52 -3.01
CA SER A 164 6.05 -1.09 -4.16
C SER A 164 4.58 -1.48 -4.02
N VAL A 165 3.68 -0.53 -4.26
CA VAL A 165 2.23 -0.77 -4.25
C VAL A 165 1.83 -1.52 -5.53
N THR A 166 1.21 -2.68 -5.35
CA THR A 166 0.82 -3.58 -6.44
C THR A 166 -0.65 -3.45 -6.84
N ASP A 167 -1.52 -3.22 -5.87
CA ASP A 167 -2.97 -3.22 -6.04
C ASP A 167 -3.59 -2.21 -5.08
N THR A 168 -4.65 -1.55 -5.54
CA THR A 168 -5.36 -0.53 -4.77
C THR A 168 -6.86 -0.72 -4.96
N ASN A 169 -7.54 -0.95 -3.84
CA ASN A 169 -8.99 -1.00 -3.78
C ASN A 169 -9.52 0.25 -3.06
N GLN A 170 -10.54 0.88 -3.61
CA GLN A 170 -11.11 2.11 -3.08
C GLN A 170 -12.60 1.90 -2.82
N SER A 171 -13.00 2.11 -1.57
CA SER A 171 -14.38 2.01 -1.11
C SER A 171 -14.88 3.40 -0.71
N TRP A 172 -15.49 4.10 -1.67
CA TRP A 172 -16.06 5.43 -1.44
C TRP A 172 -17.44 5.33 -0.78
N ALA A 173 -17.65 6.07 0.31
CA ALA A 173 -18.97 6.19 0.95
C ALA A 173 -19.98 6.86 0.01
N ASN A 174 -19.51 7.74 -0.87
CA ASN A 174 -20.30 8.37 -1.92
C ASN A 174 -19.52 8.37 -3.25
N LYS A 175 -20.06 7.68 -4.27
CA LYS A 175 -19.41 7.55 -5.59
C LYS A 175 -19.18 8.89 -6.32
N LEU A 176 -19.90 9.95 -5.96
CA LEU A 176 -19.77 11.28 -6.58
C LEU A 176 -18.72 12.17 -5.90
N TYR A 177 -18.07 11.70 -4.83
CA TYR A 177 -17.19 12.53 -4.01
C TYR A 177 -16.09 13.24 -4.81
N SER A 178 -15.33 12.50 -5.63
CA SER A 178 -14.20 13.07 -6.40
C SER A 178 -14.61 14.07 -7.50
N LYS A 179 -15.91 14.19 -7.78
CA LYS A 179 -16.43 15.08 -8.84
C LYS A 179 -17.13 16.33 -8.31
N LYS A 180 -17.33 16.47 -6.99
CA LYS A 180 -18.06 17.63 -6.42
C LYS A 180 -17.26 18.93 -6.53
N LEU A 181 -15.97 18.85 -6.22
CA LEU A 181 -15.07 20.00 -6.30
C LEU A 181 -14.34 19.96 -7.63
N SER A 182 -14.29 21.10 -8.30
CA SER A 182 -13.58 21.24 -9.57
C SER A 182 -12.93 22.60 -9.67
N PHE A 183 -11.92 22.67 -10.53
CA PHE A 183 -11.11 23.85 -10.74
C PHE A 183 -10.92 24.12 -12.23
N VAL A 184 -10.56 25.35 -12.56
CA VAL A 184 -10.26 25.78 -13.92
C VAL A 184 -8.97 26.55 -13.91
N HIS A 185 -8.06 26.21 -14.82
CA HIS A 185 -6.77 26.87 -14.89
C HIS A 185 -6.93 28.32 -15.43
N PRO A 186 -6.21 29.32 -14.88
CA PRO A 186 -6.33 30.73 -15.26
C PRO A 186 -5.90 31.08 -16.71
N LYS A 187 -5.50 30.09 -17.51
CA LYS A 187 -5.15 30.31 -18.93
C LYS A 187 -6.33 30.07 -19.88
N ILE A 188 -7.41 29.47 -19.40
CA ILE A 188 -8.66 29.25 -20.15
C ILE A 188 -9.32 30.59 -20.45
N LYS A 189 -9.93 30.77 -21.63
CA LYS A 189 -10.49 32.06 -22.06
C LYS A 189 -11.99 32.22 -21.86
N GLN A 190 -12.70 31.16 -21.45
CA GLN A 190 -14.17 31.13 -21.35
C GLN A 190 -14.77 31.83 -20.13
N ASP A 191 -14.45 33.09 -19.91
CA ASP A 191 -14.85 33.83 -18.71
C ASP A 191 -16.36 33.94 -18.50
N GLU A 192 -17.14 34.16 -19.56
CA GLU A 192 -18.60 34.31 -19.43
C GLU A 192 -19.27 33.01 -18.98
N HIS A 193 -18.85 31.88 -19.54
CA HIS A 193 -19.39 30.57 -19.19
C HIS A 193 -19.03 30.19 -17.74
N LEU A 194 -17.79 30.45 -17.33
CA LEU A 194 -17.34 30.20 -15.95
C LEU A 194 -18.11 31.04 -14.93
N LYS A 195 -18.40 32.30 -15.25
CA LYS A 195 -19.23 33.17 -14.41
C LYS A 195 -20.65 32.66 -14.29
N GLU A 196 -21.26 32.16 -15.37
CA GLU A 196 -22.62 31.60 -15.34
C GLU A 196 -22.70 30.32 -14.49
N ILE A 197 -21.70 29.43 -14.57
CA ILE A 197 -21.64 28.25 -13.68
C ILE A 197 -21.51 28.70 -12.22
N SER A 198 -20.58 29.62 -11.95
CA SER A 198 -20.31 30.12 -10.59
C SER A 198 -21.51 30.85 -10.00
N LYS A 199 -22.31 31.54 -10.83
CA LYS A 199 -23.54 32.22 -10.41
C LYS A 199 -24.51 31.28 -9.70
N LYS A 200 -24.65 30.03 -10.18
CA LYS A 200 -25.49 29.02 -9.53
C LYS A 200 -25.01 28.67 -8.13
N VAL A 201 -23.69 28.65 -7.91
CA VAL A 201 -23.08 28.41 -6.59
C VAL A 201 -23.42 29.55 -5.65
N TRP A 202 -23.19 30.79 -6.07
CA TRP A 202 -23.47 31.98 -5.27
C TRP A 202 -24.97 32.14 -4.97
N ASP A 203 -25.83 31.93 -5.96
CA ASP A 203 -27.29 31.94 -5.77
C ASP A 203 -27.74 30.89 -4.75
N THR A 204 -27.08 29.72 -4.74
CA THR A 204 -27.38 28.65 -3.77
C THR A 204 -26.96 29.05 -2.36
N LEU A 205 -25.74 29.56 -2.17
CA LEU A 205 -25.28 30.10 -0.88
C LEU A 205 -26.15 31.27 -0.38
N GLY A 206 -26.65 32.09 -1.31
CA GLY A 206 -27.59 33.18 -1.05
C GLY A 206 -28.95 32.69 -0.51
N LYS A 207 -29.43 31.53 -0.95
CA LYS A 207 -30.73 30.95 -0.55
C LYS A 207 -30.66 30.10 0.72
N ILE A 208 -29.51 29.52 1.04
CA ILE A 208 -29.35 28.68 2.24
C ILE A 208 -29.54 29.53 3.50
N HIS A 209 -30.13 28.94 4.54
CA HIS A 209 -30.40 29.63 5.80
C HIS A 209 -29.10 29.99 6.57
N GLU A 210 -29.19 31.02 7.41
CA GLU A 210 -28.18 31.30 8.42
C GLU A 210 -28.07 30.13 9.42
N GLY A 211 -26.88 29.83 9.92
CA GLY A 211 -26.65 28.60 10.70
C GLY A 211 -26.31 27.38 9.84
N THR A 212 -25.64 27.59 8.71
CA THR A 212 -25.01 26.52 7.92
C THR A 212 -23.54 26.85 7.67
N VAL A 213 -22.78 25.79 7.43
CA VAL A 213 -21.37 25.87 7.04
C VAL A 213 -21.22 25.15 5.70
N ALA A 214 -20.50 25.76 4.79
CA ALA A 214 -20.29 25.23 3.45
C ALA A 214 -18.80 25.06 3.16
N GLU A 215 -18.54 24.21 2.18
CA GLU A 215 -17.27 24.03 1.51
C GLU A 215 -17.37 24.60 0.09
N VAL A 216 -16.42 25.43 -0.31
CA VAL A 216 -16.38 26.01 -1.66
C VAL A 216 -14.97 25.87 -2.20
N ALA A 217 -14.86 25.33 -3.42
CA ALA A 217 -13.64 25.37 -4.20
C ALA A 217 -13.67 26.56 -5.15
N ILE A 218 -12.56 27.27 -5.23
CA ILE A 218 -12.41 28.52 -5.96
C ILE A 218 -11.19 28.38 -6.87
N SER A 219 -11.34 28.81 -8.12
CA SER A 219 -10.20 29.06 -9.02
C SER A 219 -10.00 30.56 -9.18
N PHE A 220 -8.75 30.96 -9.12
CA PHE A 220 -8.33 32.34 -9.17
C PHE A 220 -8.19 32.86 -10.61
N ASP A 221 -8.13 34.17 -10.77
CA ASP A 221 -7.91 34.84 -12.05
C ASP A 221 -6.49 34.62 -12.61
N LYS A 222 -5.51 34.43 -11.71
CA LYS A 222 -4.11 34.09 -12.02
C LYS A 222 -3.50 33.23 -10.90
N PRO A 223 -2.33 32.62 -11.11
CA PRO A 223 -1.59 31.97 -10.04
C PRO A 223 -1.08 32.99 -9.01
N TYR A 224 -1.26 32.70 -7.73
CA TYR A 224 -0.82 33.51 -6.59
C TYR A 224 0.16 32.74 -5.71
N THR A 225 1.03 33.46 -5.02
CA THR A 225 1.83 32.92 -3.91
C THR A 225 0.95 32.69 -2.67
N LEU A 226 1.41 31.88 -1.70
CA LEU A 226 0.64 31.60 -0.49
C LEU A 226 0.35 32.87 0.33
N GLN A 227 1.32 33.77 0.42
CA GLN A 227 1.17 35.06 1.10
C GLN A 227 0.16 35.99 0.41
N GLU A 228 0.12 35.99 -0.92
CA GLU A 228 -0.89 36.76 -1.68
C GLU A 228 -2.29 36.20 -1.44
N VAL A 229 -2.44 34.87 -1.40
CA VAL A 229 -3.72 34.23 -1.08
C VAL A 229 -4.18 34.60 0.33
N GLU A 230 -3.30 34.53 1.33
CA GLU A 230 -3.61 34.98 2.69
C GLU A 230 -4.08 36.44 2.72
N SER A 231 -3.41 37.32 1.96
CA SER A 231 -3.79 38.73 1.85
C SER A 231 -5.16 38.93 1.19
N ILE A 232 -5.49 38.13 0.16
CA ILE A 232 -6.80 38.14 -0.50
C ILE A 232 -7.89 37.72 0.50
N LEU A 233 -7.65 36.63 1.25
CA LEU A 233 -8.60 36.13 2.25
C LEU A 233 -8.80 37.14 3.38
N TYR A 234 -7.71 37.71 3.91
CA TYR A 234 -7.77 38.75 4.92
C TYR A 234 -8.51 40.00 4.43
N SER A 235 -8.33 40.39 3.17
CA SER A 235 -9.06 41.54 2.59
C SER A 235 -10.54 41.26 2.39
N ALA A 236 -10.90 40.01 2.07
CA ALA A 236 -12.29 39.60 1.84
C ALA A 236 -13.07 39.39 3.15
N PHE A 237 -12.39 38.92 4.20
CA PHE A 237 -13.02 38.52 5.46
C PHE A 237 -12.67 39.40 6.64
N GLU A 238 -11.69 40.30 6.53
CA GLU A 238 -11.20 41.15 7.62
C GLU A 238 -10.73 40.33 8.86
N ALA A 239 -10.38 41.02 9.93
CA ALA A 239 -10.01 40.41 11.22
C ALA A 239 -11.26 39.93 11.99
N GLN A 240 -12.08 39.09 11.36
CA GLN A 240 -13.18 38.41 12.03
C GLN A 240 -12.65 37.41 13.06
N GLU A 241 -13.41 37.15 14.13
CA GLU A 241 -13.00 36.17 15.16
C GLU A 241 -12.90 34.75 14.60
N MET A 242 -13.70 34.41 13.58
CA MET A 242 -13.73 33.07 12.97
C MET A 242 -13.82 33.18 11.43
N PRO A 243 -12.75 33.60 10.75
CA PRO A 243 -12.73 33.71 9.30
C PRO A 243 -12.82 32.31 8.67
N PRO A 244 -13.40 32.19 7.46
CA PRO A 244 -13.36 30.95 6.70
C PRO A 244 -11.94 30.38 6.60
N THR A 245 -11.81 29.08 6.80
CA THR A 245 -10.52 28.40 6.89
C THR A 245 -10.17 27.76 5.55
N PRO A 246 -9.00 28.07 4.97
CA PRO A 246 -8.49 27.31 3.84
C PRO A 246 -8.13 25.89 4.31
N ILE A 247 -8.47 24.90 3.49
CA ILE A 247 -8.30 23.48 3.82
C ILE A 247 -7.45 22.75 2.77
N TRP A 248 -7.41 23.26 1.54
CA TRP A 248 -6.65 22.66 0.45
C TRP A 248 -6.35 23.68 -0.65
N TYR A 249 -5.22 23.54 -1.36
CA TYR A 249 -4.78 24.47 -2.40
C TYR A 249 -4.45 23.73 -3.69
N ALA A 250 -4.90 24.26 -4.83
CA ALA A 250 -4.57 23.74 -6.16
C ALA A 250 -3.25 24.35 -6.65
N LEU A 251 -2.23 23.53 -6.88
CA LEU A 251 -0.90 23.98 -7.29
C LEU A 251 -0.85 24.29 -8.78
N ASP A 252 -0.26 25.43 -9.15
CA ASP A 252 0.15 25.67 -10.53
C ASP A 252 1.44 24.90 -10.81
N THR A 253 1.36 23.87 -11.63
CA THR A 253 2.50 22.99 -11.95
C THR A 253 2.92 23.08 -13.42
N GLY A 254 2.25 23.94 -14.19
CA GLY A 254 2.44 24.08 -15.63
C GLY A 254 2.05 22.85 -16.46
N GLN A 255 1.48 21.81 -15.84
CA GLN A 255 1.02 20.58 -16.51
C GLN A 255 -0.50 20.42 -16.47
N GLU A 256 -1.23 21.40 -15.93
CA GLU A 256 -2.69 21.43 -15.93
C GLU A 256 -3.23 21.46 -17.36
N ARG A 257 -4.37 20.78 -17.60
CA ARG A 257 -5.01 20.78 -18.91
C ARG A 257 -5.56 22.18 -19.22
N ILE A 258 -5.20 22.69 -20.40
CA ILE A 258 -5.65 23.98 -20.94
C ILE A 258 -6.35 23.69 -22.27
N ASP A 259 -7.39 22.86 -22.21
CA ASP A 259 -8.25 22.56 -23.35
C ASP A 259 -9.52 23.40 -23.21
N GLU A 260 -9.88 24.13 -24.27
CA GLU A 260 -11.09 24.95 -24.28
C GLU A 260 -12.36 24.09 -24.45
N GLU A 261 -12.27 22.86 -24.96
CA GLU A 261 -13.45 22.00 -25.05
C GLU A 261 -13.74 21.26 -23.73
N ASP A 262 -12.70 21.03 -22.91
CA ASP A 262 -12.78 20.33 -21.62
C ASP A 262 -11.85 21.00 -20.57
N PHE A 263 -12.28 22.14 -20.03
CA PHE A 263 -11.46 22.97 -19.13
C PHE A 263 -11.71 22.73 -17.63
N ILE A 264 -12.72 21.93 -17.28
CA ILE A 264 -13.05 21.65 -15.88
C ILE A 264 -12.18 20.50 -15.39
N LEU A 265 -11.33 20.78 -14.41
CA LEU A 265 -10.45 19.81 -13.78
C LEU A 265 -11.15 19.24 -12.55
N HIS A 266 -11.30 17.91 -12.49
CA HIS A 266 -11.83 17.21 -11.31
C HIS A 266 -10.71 16.64 -10.44
N GLY A 267 -11.07 16.05 -9.30
CA GLY A 267 -10.11 15.33 -8.46
C GLY A 267 -9.36 14.27 -9.26
N ARG A 268 -8.05 14.16 -9.02
CA ARG A 268 -7.02 13.34 -9.71
C ARG A 268 -6.44 13.91 -11.01
N GLU A 269 -7.09 14.87 -11.66
CA GLU A 269 -6.49 15.63 -12.77
C GLU A 269 -5.66 16.82 -12.24
N ILE A 270 -5.87 17.17 -10.97
CA ILE A 270 -5.24 18.28 -10.26
C ILE A 270 -4.26 17.73 -9.23
N ILE A 271 -3.15 18.44 -9.06
CA ILE A 271 -2.25 18.26 -7.93
C ILE A 271 -2.32 19.51 -7.05
N GLY A 272 -2.35 19.29 -5.74
CA GLY A 272 -2.41 20.32 -4.73
C GLY A 272 -1.91 19.83 -3.40
N PHE A 273 -2.27 20.52 -2.32
CA PHE A 273 -1.86 20.16 -0.97
C PHE A 273 -2.85 20.66 0.08
N PRO A 274 -3.03 19.92 1.19
CA PRO A 274 -3.78 20.38 2.35
C PRO A 274 -3.03 21.48 3.13
N GLU A 275 -3.76 22.27 3.91
CA GLU A 275 -3.17 23.29 4.82
C GLU A 275 -2.12 22.70 5.76
N HIS A 276 -2.24 21.42 6.13
CA HIS A 276 -1.24 20.70 6.94
C HIS A 276 -0.75 19.48 6.16
N ILE A 277 0.53 19.49 5.77
CA ILE A 277 1.13 18.42 4.97
C ILE A 277 1.84 17.45 5.92
N ASN A 278 1.42 16.19 5.93
CA ASN A 278 2.07 15.16 6.72
C ASN A 278 3.20 14.53 5.91
N LEU A 279 4.38 15.14 5.96
CA LEU A 279 5.57 14.58 5.30
C LEU A 279 6.13 13.41 6.11
N PRO A 280 6.61 12.35 5.44
CA PRO A 280 7.36 11.29 6.08
C PRO A 280 8.56 11.83 6.87
N ASP A 281 8.74 11.34 8.10
CA ASP A 281 9.81 11.81 8.99
C ASP A 281 11.18 11.55 8.33
N ASN A 282 11.87 12.63 7.95
CA ASN A 282 13.25 12.61 7.49
C ASN A 282 14.15 13.31 8.52
N GLU A 283 14.93 12.53 9.26
CA GLU A 283 15.83 13.01 10.33
C GLU A 283 16.82 14.10 9.86
N ALA A 284 17.10 14.21 8.56
CA ALA A 284 18.18 15.05 8.05
C ALA A 284 17.81 16.53 7.86
N LYS A 285 16.57 16.86 7.46
CA LYS A 285 16.13 18.25 7.21
C LYS A 285 14.61 18.36 7.29
N ARG A 286 14.10 19.02 8.33
CA ARG A 286 12.70 19.47 8.36
C ARG A 286 12.57 20.76 7.54
N PRO A 287 11.57 20.86 6.65
CA PRO A 287 11.22 22.11 5.98
C PRO A 287 11.03 23.25 6.99
N LYS A 288 11.41 24.48 6.61
CA LYS A 288 11.28 25.64 7.50
C LYS A 288 10.08 26.50 7.17
N THR A 289 9.68 26.54 5.91
CA THR A 289 8.51 27.28 5.42
C THR A 289 7.48 26.35 4.81
N LYS A 290 6.28 26.85 4.60
CA LYS A 290 5.21 26.10 3.95
C LYS A 290 5.55 25.73 2.50
N GLU A 291 6.24 26.63 1.81
CA GLU A 291 6.72 26.41 0.45
C GLU A 291 7.76 25.29 0.41
N ASP A 292 8.67 25.22 1.38
CA ASP A 292 9.63 24.12 1.50
C ASP A 292 8.92 22.78 1.69
N GLU A 293 7.83 22.74 2.49
CA GLU A 293 7.02 21.52 2.68
C GLU A 293 6.39 21.06 1.36
N VAL A 294 5.86 22.00 0.58
CA VAL A 294 5.24 21.70 -0.72
C VAL A 294 6.28 21.21 -1.72
N ILE A 295 7.45 21.83 -1.78
CA ILE A 295 8.54 21.39 -2.66
C ILE A 295 8.99 19.97 -2.28
N GLU A 296 9.13 19.70 -0.98
CA GLU A 296 9.51 18.38 -0.47
C GLU A 296 8.43 17.33 -0.75
N MET A 297 7.15 17.66 -0.56
CA MET A 297 6.02 16.81 -0.96
C MET A 297 6.14 16.43 -2.44
N MET A 298 6.34 17.41 -3.31
CA MET A 298 6.44 17.18 -4.76
C MET A 298 7.67 16.34 -5.13
N ARG A 299 8.79 16.52 -4.43
CA ARG A 299 9.98 15.66 -4.58
C ARG A 299 9.65 14.21 -4.23
N ILE A 300 9.01 13.97 -3.08
CA ILE A 300 8.63 12.62 -2.62
C ILE A 300 7.67 11.96 -3.62
N LEU A 301 6.66 12.69 -4.09
CA LEU A 301 5.71 12.19 -5.09
C LEU A 301 6.42 11.82 -6.40
N SER A 302 7.34 12.67 -6.88
CA SER A 302 8.14 12.40 -8.10
C SER A 302 9.03 11.16 -7.95
N GLU A 303 9.76 11.02 -6.83
CA GLU A 303 10.61 9.86 -6.57
C GLU A 303 9.85 8.54 -6.49
N HIS A 304 8.58 8.59 -6.06
CA HIS A 304 7.74 7.41 -5.85
C HIS A 304 6.59 7.31 -6.86
N LYS A 305 6.82 7.75 -8.10
CA LYS A 305 5.79 7.83 -9.15
C LYS A 305 4.98 6.55 -9.39
N GLU A 306 5.59 5.38 -9.29
CA GLU A 306 4.88 4.10 -9.44
C GLU A 306 3.85 3.92 -8.32
N THR A 307 4.27 4.14 -7.07
CA THR A 307 3.39 4.10 -5.90
C THR A 307 2.27 5.12 -6.01
N VAL A 308 2.56 6.35 -6.42
CA VAL A 308 1.55 7.41 -6.63
C VAL A 308 0.54 6.97 -7.69
N SER A 309 1.02 6.55 -8.86
CA SER A 309 0.22 6.07 -10.01
C SER A 309 -0.72 4.93 -9.61
N LYS A 310 -0.20 3.92 -8.91
CA LYS A 310 -0.99 2.76 -8.45
C LYS A 310 -2.00 3.14 -7.38
N THR A 311 -1.65 4.05 -6.48
CA THR A 311 -2.53 4.48 -5.38
C THR A 311 -3.69 5.34 -5.88
N THR A 312 -3.40 6.30 -6.75
CA THR A 312 -4.41 7.22 -7.30
C THR A 312 -5.22 6.59 -8.43
N GLN A 313 -4.73 5.47 -8.99
CA GLN A 313 -5.25 4.82 -10.20
C GLN A 313 -5.17 5.75 -11.43
N THR A 314 -4.15 6.61 -11.46
CA THR A 314 -3.88 7.55 -12.55
C THR A 314 -2.56 7.18 -13.20
N SER A 315 -2.47 7.21 -14.54
CA SER A 315 -1.24 6.80 -15.22
C SER A 315 -0.07 7.75 -14.93
N GLU A 316 1.17 7.23 -14.88
CA GLU A 316 2.37 8.05 -14.69
C GLU A 316 2.51 9.16 -15.74
N LYS A 317 2.05 8.89 -16.98
CA LYS A 317 2.08 9.87 -18.08
C LYS A 317 1.15 11.05 -17.82
N GLU A 318 -0.01 10.80 -17.23
CA GLU A 318 -1.00 11.81 -16.90
C GLU A 318 -0.60 12.60 -15.65
N LEU A 319 -0.03 11.92 -14.65
CA LEU A 319 0.50 12.57 -13.45
C LEU A 319 1.72 13.45 -13.78
N ASN A 320 2.66 12.94 -14.57
CA ASN A 320 3.85 13.65 -15.05
C ASN A 320 4.62 14.36 -13.92
N LEU A 321 4.79 13.67 -12.80
CA LEU A 321 5.28 14.23 -11.52
C LEU A 321 6.68 14.85 -11.63
N ASP A 322 7.55 14.24 -12.44
CA ASP A 322 8.93 14.73 -12.64
C ASP A 322 8.92 16.16 -13.22
N LYS A 323 8.09 16.43 -14.24
CA LYS A 323 7.98 17.77 -14.81
C LYS A 323 7.29 18.76 -13.87
N ARG A 324 6.28 18.31 -13.13
CA ARG A 324 5.57 19.16 -12.16
C ARG A 324 6.51 19.58 -11.03
N TYR A 325 7.35 18.67 -10.55
CA TYR A 325 8.35 18.95 -9.52
C TYR A 325 9.40 19.96 -10.02
N GLU A 326 9.99 19.76 -11.20
CA GLU A 326 10.95 20.72 -11.76
C GLU A 326 10.31 22.09 -12.00
N TYR A 327 9.08 22.16 -12.51
CA TYR A 327 8.37 23.42 -12.70
C TYR A 327 8.23 24.22 -11.39
N ILE A 328 7.80 23.57 -10.30
CA ILE A 328 7.62 24.23 -9.00
C ILE A 328 8.96 24.71 -8.45
N LYS A 329 10.03 23.92 -8.63
CA LYS A 329 11.38 24.30 -8.19
C LYS A 329 11.92 25.52 -8.94
N GLU A 330 11.61 25.64 -10.23
CA GLU A 330 12.02 26.77 -11.07
C GLU A 330 11.16 28.03 -10.86
N ASN A 331 9.84 27.87 -10.72
CA ASN A 331 8.88 28.98 -10.73
C ASN A 331 8.40 29.40 -9.33
N GLY A 332 8.79 28.64 -8.30
CA GLY A 332 8.29 28.77 -6.94
C GLY A 332 6.91 28.16 -6.73
N VAL A 333 6.50 28.05 -5.47
CA VAL A 333 5.17 27.53 -5.10
C VAL A 333 4.12 28.60 -5.39
N LYS A 334 3.24 28.31 -6.35
CA LYS A 334 2.07 29.13 -6.67
C LYS A 334 0.83 28.26 -6.74
N VAL A 335 -0.30 28.87 -6.42
CA VAL A 335 -1.60 28.21 -6.39
C VAL A 335 -2.57 28.96 -7.28
N TYR A 336 -3.35 28.23 -8.06
CA TYR A 336 -4.37 28.81 -8.94
C TYR A 336 -5.79 28.57 -8.41
N GLY A 337 -5.92 27.88 -7.28
CA GLY A 337 -7.20 27.66 -6.63
C GLY A 337 -7.05 27.24 -5.19
N ILE A 338 -8.17 27.25 -4.48
CA ILE A 338 -8.25 26.95 -3.05
C ILE A 338 -9.60 26.30 -2.74
N VAL A 339 -9.63 25.40 -1.76
CA VAL A 339 -10.85 24.97 -1.08
C VAL A 339 -10.88 25.63 0.28
N ILE A 340 -12.01 26.28 0.58
CA ILE A 340 -12.25 27.00 1.81
C ILE A 340 -13.54 26.47 2.42
N THR A 341 -13.58 26.35 3.74
CA THR A 341 -14.81 26.10 4.48
C THR A 341 -15.10 27.20 5.48
N GLY A 342 -16.37 27.51 5.69
CA GLY A 342 -16.80 28.55 6.62
C GLY A 342 -18.30 28.79 6.57
N PRO A 343 -18.81 29.74 7.38
CA PRO A 343 -20.21 30.10 7.39
C PRO A 343 -20.69 30.42 5.98
N SER A 344 -21.77 29.77 5.53
CA SER A 344 -22.21 29.84 4.14
C SER A 344 -22.46 31.28 3.65
N LYS A 345 -22.91 32.16 4.56
CA LYS A 345 -23.14 33.59 4.29
C LYS A 345 -21.86 34.39 4.19
N GLU A 346 -20.84 34.06 4.98
CA GLU A 346 -19.55 34.73 4.91
C GLU A 346 -18.87 34.46 3.57
N LEU A 347 -18.93 33.22 3.08
CA LEU A 347 -18.35 32.83 1.79
C LEU A 347 -18.91 33.61 0.59
N LEU A 348 -20.12 34.21 0.69
CA LEU A 348 -20.68 35.06 -0.36
C LEU A 348 -19.87 36.34 -0.60
N LYS A 349 -19.07 36.79 0.37
CA LYS A 349 -18.17 37.95 0.20
C LYS A 349 -17.18 37.74 -0.96
N LEU A 350 -16.85 36.48 -1.27
CA LEU A 350 -15.96 36.12 -2.37
C LEU A 350 -16.61 36.21 -3.76
N GLN A 351 -17.95 36.27 -3.85
CA GLN A 351 -18.67 36.35 -5.13
C GLN A 351 -18.23 37.55 -5.98
N ASN A 352 -17.97 38.69 -5.35
CA ASN A 352 -17.61 39.94 -6.01
C ASN A 352 -16.11 40.22 -6.00
N SER A 353 -15.31 39.27 -5.53
CA SER A 353 -13.85 39.42 -5.50
C SER A 353 -13.30 39.40 -6.94
N PRO A 354 -12.48 40.40 -7.34
CA PRO A 354 -11.86 40.40 -8.67
C PRO A 354 -10.87 39.25 -8.86
N HIS A 355 -10.43 38.63 -7.76
CA HIS A 355 -9.50 37.50 -7.78
C HIS A 355 -10.20 36.17 -8.07
N VAL A 356 -11.53 36.10 -7.95
CA VAL A 356 -12.29 34.86 -8.11
C VAL A 356 -12.82 34.75 -9.53
N ARG A 357 -12.39 33.70 -10.23
CA ARG A 357 -12.76 33.46 -11.62
C ARG A 357 -13.84 32.39 -11.76
N TYR A 358 -13.74 31.35 -10.95
CA TYR A 358 -14.65 30.21 -10.98
C TYR A 358 -14.85 29.66 -9.56
N ALA A 359 -16.05 29.17 -9.26
CA ALA A 359 -16.36 28.54 -7.99
C ALA A 359 -17.22 27.29 -8.17
N THR A 360 -16.97 26.30 -7.32
CA THR A 360 -17.83 25.12 -7.14
C THR A 360 -18.21 24.92 -5.69
N LEU A 361 -19.46 24.48 -5.49
CA LEU A 361 -20.02 24.19 -4.18
C LEU A 361 -19.75 22.73 -3.81
N GLY A 362 -19.09 22.53 -2.68
CA GLY A 362 -18.91 21.22 -2.05
C GLY A 362 -20.13 20.84 -1.22
N ASP A 363 -19.87 20.26 -0.04
CA ASP A 363 -20.96 19.93 0.88
C ASP A 363 -21.33 21.09 1.80
N ILE A 364 -22.57 21.03 2.28
CA ILE A 364 -23.15 21.95 3.25
C ILE A 364 -23.55 21.13 4.46
N GLU A 365 -23.13 21.58 5.63
CA GLU A 365 -23.49 20.99 6.91
C GLU A 365 -24.29 22.00 7.74
N VAL A 366 -25.06 21.46 8.69
CA VAL A 366 -25.67 22.27 9.75
C VAL A 366 -24.56 22.91 10.58
N TRP A 367 -24.85 24.09 11.14
CA TRP A 367 -23.89 24.88 11.92
C TRP A 367 -23.02 24.03 12.86
N ASN A 368 -21.71 24.04 12.58
CA ASN A 368 -20.68 23.37 13.36
C ASN A 368 -19.42 24.24 13.47
N TRP A 369 -19.60 25.57 13.40
CA TRP A 369 -18.49 26.53 13.34
C TRP A 369 -17.94 26.93 14.71
N PHE A 370 -18.52 26.42 15.80
CA PHE A 370 -17.99 26.57 17.15
C PHE A 370 -17.15 25.34 17.53
N ASN A 371 -16.11 25.55 18.34
CA ASN A 371 -15.40 24.44 18.97
C ASN A 371 -16.35 23.72 19.94
N GLN A 372 -16.35 22.39 19.92
CA GLN A 372 -16.79 21.60 21.07
C GLN A 372 -15.69 21.54 22.11
#